data_AF-A0A2P2GQG1-F1
#
_entry.id   AF-A0A2P2GQG1-F1
#
_cell.length_a   1.000
_cell.length_b   1.000
_cell.length_c   1.000
_cell.angle_alpha   90.00
_cell.angle_beta   90.00
_cell.angle_gamma   90.00
#
_symmetry.space_group_name_H-M   'P 1'
#
loop_
_entity.id
_entity.type
_entity.pdbx_description
1 polymer ?
#
loop_
_entity_poly.entity_id
_entity_poly.type
_entity_poly.pdbx_seq_one_letter_code
_entity_poly.pdbx_strand_id
1 'polypeptide(L)'
;MAPAALSVPSAASSVPATTLYVPAPDRSAPSVERTASSSLLRPSPLPPLPSAPVLPPGPRAARPQLWLVATEVHEDSAARYASLVLDAEELARAGEFRRPGDRATYLCAHVGLRRLLGAHLGVAPRGVTVERAPCPCCGEPHGRPVLPDGRLHFSLSHCEGLSLIAVATTPVGVDIERIPAPHLVAELAEVLHPAESAELAALAQDLRPAAFARVWTRKEAYLKGTGVGLGADPSAEYVGSGPVPTAPPGWLLADVAVPSGHQAAVAVRR
;
A
#
# COMPACT_ATOMS: atom_id res chain seq x y z
N MET A 1 21.78 48.76 -59.33
CA MET A 1 21.03 49.25 -58.16
C MET A 1 20.84 48.08 -57.20
N ALA A 2 21.65 48.06 -56.15
CA ALA A 2 21.55 47.17 -54.99
C ALA A 2 21.16 48.02 -53.77
N PRO A 3 20.39 47.52 -52.79
CA PRO A 3 20.24 48.19 -51.52
C PRO A 3 21.30 47.71 -50.51
N ALA A 4 21.72 48.66 -49.70
CA ALA A 4 22.91 48.67 -48.85
C ALA A 4 22.82 47.75 -47.63
N ALA A 5 23.96 47.14 -47.32
CA ALA A 5 24.27 46.52 -46.04
C ALA A 5 24.56 47.62 -45.00
N LEU A 6 23.88 47.56 -43.85
CA LEU A 6 24.17 48.40 -42.69
C LEU A 6 25.23 47.72 -41.83
N SER A 7 26.42 48.34 -41.80
CA SER A 7 27.54 48.01 -40.92
C SER A 7 27.27 48.49 -39.49
N VAL A 8 27.52 47.63 -38.50
CA VAL A 8 27.54 47.99 -37.08
C VAL A 8 29.00 47.96 -36.61
N PRO A 9 29.50 48.98 -35.90
CA PRO A 9 30.91 49.10 -35.54
C PRO A 9 31.32 48.17 -34.40
N SER A 10 32.54 47.63 -34.52
CA SER A 10 33.28 46.90 -33.51
C SER A 10 33.77 47.87 -32.42
N ALA A 11 33.38 47.62 -31.17
CA ALA A 11 33.96 48.27 -30.01
C ALA A 11 34.50 47.18 -29.07
N ALA A 12 35.83 47.05 -29.06
CA ALA A 12 36.54 46.26 -28.07
C ALA A 12 36.51 47.02 -26.73
N SER A 13 35.86 46.43 -25.73
CA SER A 13 35.95 46.88 -24.33
C SER A 13 36.48 45.73 -23.49
N SER A 14 37.73 45.88 -23.03
CA SER A 14 38.39 45.00 -22.08
C SER A 14 37.75 45.17 -20.70
N VAL A 15 37.23 44.08 -20.14
CA VAL A 15 36.79 43.99 -18.74
C VAL A 15 37.80 43.13 -17.97
N PRO A 16 38.32 43.55 -16.81
CA PRO A 16 39.29 42.76 -16.07
C PRO A 16 38.65 41.52 -15.45
N ALA A 17 39.35 40.39 -15.55
CA ALA A 17 38.98 39.14 -14.90
C ALA A 17 39.04 39.30 -13.38
N THR A 18 37.87 39.39 -12.74
CA THR A 18 37.75 39.25 -11.29
C THR A 18 37.62 37.77 -10.98
N THR A 19 38.67 37.19 -10.42
CA THR A 19 38.69 35.83 -9.87
C THR A 19 37.64 35.73 -8.75
N LEU A 20 36.55 35.01 -8.99
CA LEU A 20 35.63 34.61 -7.94
C LEU A 20 36.31 33.55 -7.07
N TYR A 21 36.68 33.94 -5.86
CA TYR A 21 37.11 33.05 -4.80
C TYR A 21 35.92 32.15 -4.40
N VAL A 22 36.04 30.85 -4.66
CA VAL A 22 35.14 29.82 -4.13
C VAL A 22 35.77 29.31 -2.84
N PRO A 23 35.21 29.56 -1.64
CA PRO A 23 35.74 28.97 -0.42
C PRO A 23 35.52 27.45 -0.45
N ALA A 24 36.53 26.69 -0.04
CA ALA A 24 36.41 25.26 0.19
C ALA A 24 35.30 24.99 1.23
N PRO A 25 34.51 23.91 1.09
CA PRO A 25 33.45 23.60 2.05
C PRO A 25 34.05 23.36 3.43
N ASP A 26 33.57 24.13 4.40
CA ASP A 26 33.86 24.01 5.82
C ASP A 26 33.49 22.59 6.30
N ARG A 27 34.50 21.85 6.80
CA ARG A 27 34.36 20.49 7.34
C ARG A 27 33.87 20.48 8.79
N SER A 28 32.98 21.40 9.16
CA SER A 28 32.40 21.45 10.49
C SER A 28 30.89 21.68 10.47
N ALA A 29 30.16 20.77 9.80
CA ALA A 29 28.73 20.59 10.04
C ALA A 29 28.55 19.48 11.11
N PRO A 30 27.74 19.71 12.17
CA PRO A 30 27.49 18.72 13.19
C PRO A 30 26.77 17.52 12.58
N SER A 31 27.16 16.32 13.04
CA SER A 31 26.59 15.04 12.64
C SER A 31 25.06 15.08 12.73
N VAL A 32 24.40 15.06 11.56
CA VAL A 32 22.95 14.90 11.48
C VAL A 32 22.63 13.51 12.01
N GLU A 33 22.20 13.51 13.27
CA GLU A 33 21.16 12.69 13.86
C GLU A 33 21.00 11.28 13.29
N ARG A 34 21.36 10.31 14.14
CA ARG A 34 20.81 8.95 14.20
C ARG A 34 19.44 8.89 13.53
N THR A 35 19.42 8.34 12.32
CA THR A 35 18.23 8.05 11.54
C THR A 35 17.24 7.25 12.39
N ALA A 36 16.05 7.81 12.62
CA ALA A 36 14.91 7.05 13.12
C ALA A 36 14.55 6.01 12.05
N SER A 37 15.09 4.80 12.17
CA SER A 37 14.77 3.69 11.28
C SER A 37 13.33 3.28 11.55
N SER A 38 12.42 3.57 10.62
CA SER A 38 11.09 2.97 10.58
C SER A 38 11.27 1.46 10.40
N SER A 39 11.00 0.68 11.44
CA SER A 39 11.04 -0.78 11.35
C SER A 39 9.79 -1.26 10.63
N LEU A 40 9.95 -1.73 9.39
CA LEU A 40 8.88 -2.37 8.64
C LEU A 40 8.26 -3.52 9.45
N LEU A 41 6.93 -3.61 9.46
CA LEU A 41 6.24 -4.77 10.03
C LEU A 41 6.41 -5.97 9.10
N ARG A 42 6.70 -7.13 9.67
CA ARG A 42 6.93 -8.36 8.87
C ARG A 42 5.68 -9.24 8.90
N PRO A 43 5.03 -9.49 7.74
CA PRO A 43 3.94 -10.44 7.67
C PRO A 43 4.46 -11.88 7.83
N SER A 44 3.66 -12.74 8.44
CA SER A 44 3.91 -14.18 8.47
C SER A 44 3.53 -14.80 7.12
N PRO A 45 4.30 -15.77 6.60
CA PRO A 45 3.85 -16.53 5.45
C PRO A 45 2.69 -17.45 5.86
N LEU A 46 1.67 -17.58 5.02
CA LEU A 46 0.64 -18.58 5.23
C LEU A 46 1.17 -19.96 4.81
N PRO A 47 1.03 -21.03 5.62
CA PRO A 47 1.42 -22.37 5.18
C PRO A 47 0.46 -22.88 4.07
N PRO A 48 0.96 -23.58 3.05
CA PRO A 48 0.11 -24.15 2.01
C PRO A 48 -0.81 -25.24 2.56
N LEU A 49 -1.97 -25.44 1.92
CA LEU A 49 -2.85 -26.57 2.27
C LEU A 49 -2.14 -27.90 1.96
N PRO A 50 -2.39 -28.95 2.77
CA PRO A 50 -3.42 -29.07 3.80
C PRO A 50 -3.01 -28.59 5.21
N SER A 51 -1.81 -28.05 5.40
CA SER A 51 -1.33 -27.64 6.72
C SER A 51 -2.21 -26.54 7.33
N ALA A 52 -2.54 -26.64 8.61
CA ALA A 52 -3.29 -25.59 9.31
C ALA A 52 -2.38 -24.36 9.58
N PRO A 53 -2.90 -23.12 9.53
CA PRO A 53 -2.14 -21.96 10.00
C PRO A 53 -1.93 -22.05 11.51
N VAL A 54 -0.70 -21.82 11.95
CA VAL A 54 -0.39 -21.68 13.38
C VAL A 54 -0.61 -20.22 13.74
N LEU A 55 -1.72 -19.93 14.41
CA LEU A 55 -2.02 -18.55 14.82
C LEU A 55 -1.07 -18.13 15.95
N PRO A 56 -0.48 -16.93 15.87
CA PRO A 56 0.18 -16.35 17.03
C PRO A 56 -0.85 -16.08 18.13
N PRO A 57 -0.40 -15.82 19.38
CA PRO A 57 -1.29 -15.39 20.46
C PRO A 57 -2.25 -14.30 19.96
N GLY A 58 -3.51 -14.38 20.39
CA GLY A 58 -4.62 -13.64 19.78
C GLY A 58 -4.32 -12.15 19.54
N PRO A 59 -4.93 -11.55 18.49
CA PRO A 59 -4.67 -10.16 18.15
C PRO A 59 -4.89 -9.27 19.36
N ARG A 60 -3.94 -8.38 19.63
CA ARG A 60 -4.02 -7.40 20.73
C ARG A 60 -4.48 -6.08 20.14
N ALA A 61 -5.07 -5.22 20.98
CA ALA A 61 -5.38 -3.85 20.59
C ALA A 61 -4.15 -3.19 19.95
N ALA A 62 -4.36 -2.56 18.79
CA ALA A 62 -3.33 -1.87 18.03
C ALA A 62 -2.12 -2.74 17.58
N ARG A 63 -2.25 -4.07 17.56
CA ARG A 63 -1.25 -5.01 17.00
C ARG A 63 -1.91 -6.01 16.05
N PRO A 64 -1.94 -5.71 14.74
CA PRO A 64 -2.54 -6.60 13.77
C PRO A 64 -1.67 -7.84 13.57
N GLN A 65 -2.29 -8.97 13.28
CA GLN A 65 -1.62 -10.11 12.67
C GLN A 65 -1.61 -9.89 11.16
N LEU A 66 -0.43 -9.99 10.53
CA LEU A 66 -0.24 -9.76 9.10
C LEU A 66 0.19 -11.06 8.43
N TRP A 67 -0.40 -11.35 7.28
CA TRP A 67 -0.17 -12.58 6.54
C TRP A 67 0.08 -12.29 5.06
N LEU A 68 1.18 -12.80 4.53
CA LEU A 68 1.50 -12.73 3.11
C LEU A 68 1.18 -14.07 2.45
N VAL A 69 0.41 -14.01 1.36
CA VAL A 69 0.04 -15.15 0.53
C VAL A 69 0.61 -14.92 -0.86
N ALA A 70 1.61 -15.70 -1.24
CA ALA A 70 2.20 -15.65 -2.57
C ALA A 70 1.51 -16.66 -3.49
N THR A 71 0.94 -16.21 -4.60
CA THR A 71 0.19 -17.06 -5.54
C THR A 71 1.07 -18.21 -6.05
N GLU A 72 2.35 -17.95 -6.35
CA GLU A 72 3.30 -18.97 -6.80
C GLU A 72 3.48 -20.15 -5.83
N VAL A 73 3.25 -19.93 -4.53
CA VAL A 73 3.35 -20.97 -3.50
C VAL A 73 2.01 -21.71 -3.32
N HIS A 74 0.91 -21.02 -3.56
CA HIS A 74 -0.42 -21.47 -3.13
C HIS A 74 -1.34 -21.92 -4.25
N GLU A 75 -1.07 -21.56 -5.52
CA GLU A 75 -1.99 -21.72 -6.66
C GLU A 75 -2.53 -23.14 -6.77
N ASP A 76 -1.67 -24.16 -6.82
CA ASP A 76 -2.08 -25.56 -6.93
C ASP A 76 -3.01 -25.98 -5.78
N SER A 77 -2.63 -25.62 -4.56
CA SER A 77 -3.40 -25.96 -3.36
C SER A 77 -4.72 -25.21 -3.30
N ALA A 78 -4.74 -23.93 -3.66
CA ALA A 78 -5.93 -23.10 -3.70
C ALA A 78 -6.90 -23.63 -4.76
N ALA A 79 -6.43 -23.92 -5.97
CA ALA A 79 -7.25 -24.50 -7.04
C ALA A 79 -7.87 -25.85 -6.64
N ARG A 80 -7.08 -26.72 -5.99
CA ARG A 80 -7.54 -28.05 -5.56
C ARG A 80 -8.60 -27.99 -4.45
N TYR A 81 -8.48 -27.07 -3.52
CA TYR A 81 -9.32 -27.03 -2.31
C TYR A 81 -10.37 -25.92 -2.31
N ALA A 82 -10.39 -25.03 -3.32
CA ALA A 82 -11.31 -23.90 -3.38
C ALA A 82 -12.77 -24.31 -3.19
N SER A 83 -13.22 -25.40 -3.84
CA SER A 83 -14.60 -25.88 -3.71
C SER A 83 -14.96 -26.42 -2.33
N LEU A 84 -13.98 -26.68 -1.46
CA LEU A 84 -14.19 -27.08 -0.06
C LEU A 84 -14.08 -25.91 0.92
N VAL A 85 -13.49 -24.78 0.50
CA VAL A 85 -13.14 -23.65 1.38
C VAL A 85 -14.00 -22.41 1.10
N LEU A 86 -14.30 -22.13 -0.17
CA LEU A 86 -15.02 -20.94 -0.62
C LEU A 86 -16.53 -21.21 -0.71
N ASP A 87 -17.32 -20.14 -0.57
CA ASP A 87 -18.75 -20.20 -0.84
C ASP A 87 -19.08 -20.10 -2.34
N ALA A 88 -20.37 -20.16 -2.67
CA ALA A 88 -20.82 -20.15 -4.06
C ALA A 88 -20.57 -18.81 -4.75
N GLU A 89 -20.70 -17.69 -4.03
CA GLU A 89 -20.50 -16.34 -4.58
C GLU A 89 -19.02 -16.09 -4.88
N GLU A 90 -18.13 -16.48 -3.96
CA GLU A 90 -16.69 -16.40 -4.17
C GLU A 90 -16.23 -17.28 -5.33
N LEU A 91 -16.76 -18.50 -5.46
CA LEU A 91 -16.45 -19.38 -6.59
C LEU A 91 -16.96 -18.81 -7.92
N ALA A 92 -18.17 -18.24 -7.94
CA ALA A 92 -18.72 -17.58 -9.10
C ALA A 92 -17.85 -16.38 -9.52
N ARG A 93 -17.49 -15.53 -8.55
CA ARG A 93 -16.61 -14.38 -8.78
C ARG A 93 -15.23 -14.80 -9.30
N ALA A 94 -14.65 -15.88 -8.76
CA ALA A 94 -13.42 -16.44 -9.28
C ALA A 94 -13.54 -16.88 -10.75
N GLY A 95 -14.72 -17.32 -11.18
CA GLY A 95 -15.02 -17.70 -12.57
C GLY A 95 -15.13 -16.54 -13.55
N GLU A 96 -15.34 -15.31 -13.07
CA GLU A 96 -15.48 -14.10 -13.91
C GLU A 96 -14.13 -13.54 -14.38
N PHE A 97 -13.02 -13.90 -13.72
CA PHE A 97 -11.69 -13.44 -14.09
C PHE A 97 -11.24 -14.04 -15.41
N ARG A 98 -11.00 -13.15 -16.40
CA ARG A 98 -10.55 -13.54 -17.73
C ARG A 98 -9.08 -13.96 -17.79
N ARG A 99 -8.23 -13.35 -16.95
CA ARG A 99 -6.80 -13.66 -16.91
C ARG A 99 -6.55 -14.77 -15.87
N PRO A 100 -5.85 -15.86 -16.24
CA PRO A 100 -5.54 -16.93 -15.31
C PRO A 100 -4.81 -16.47 -14.04
N GLY A 101 -3.84 -15.54 -14.17
CA GLY A 101 -3.09 -15.01 -13.02
C GLY A 101 -3.96 -14.23 -12.03
N ASP A 102 -4.92 -13.44 -12.53
CA ASP A 102 -5.86 -12.69 -11.68
C ASP A 102 -6.79 -13.66 -10.94
N ARG A 103 -7.28 -14.70 -11.65
CA ARG A 103 -8.08 -15.78 -11.06
C ARG A 103 -7.32 -16.53 -9.97
N ALA A 104 -6.07 -16.92 -10.24
CA ALA A 104 -5.22 -17.62 -9.29
C ALA A 104 -4.96 -16.78 -8.03
N THR A 105 -4.65 -15.49 -8.21
CA THR A 105 -4.45 -14.54 -7.10
C THR A 105 -5.71 -14.40 -6.25
N TYR A 106 -6.88 -14.25 -6.89
CA TYR A 106 -8.16 -14.20 -6.19
C TYR A 106 -8.42 -15.47 -5.37
N LEU A 107 -8.22 -16.66 -5.96
CA LEU A 107 -8.40 -17.93 -5.26
C LEU A 107 -7.45 -18.05 -4.06
N CYS A 108 -6.16 -17.76 -4.24
CA CYS A 108 -5.17 -17.79 -3.17
C CYS A 108 -5.53 -16.83 -2.03
N ALA A 109 -5.92 -15.60 -2.37
CA ALA A 109 -6.33 -14.58 -1.41
C ALA A 109 -7.52 -15.03 -0.56
N HIS A 110 -8.60 -15.47 -1.22
CA HIS A 110 -9.85 -15.84 -0.55
C HIS A 110 -9.74 -17.17 0.21
N VAL A 111 -9.05 -18.17 -0.33
CA VAL A 111 -8.77 -19.42 0.39
C VAL A 111 -7.92 -19.11 1.62
N GLY A 112 -6.90 -18.25 1.49
CA GLY A 112 -6.08 -17.80 2.62
C GLY A 112 -6.91 -17.08 3.69
N LEU A 113 -7.75 -16.14 3.27
CA LEU A 113 -8.63 -15.38 4.17
C LEU A 113 -9.58 -16.31 4.94
N ARG A 114 -10.32 -17.18 4.26
CA ARG A 114 -11.25 -18.14 4.89
C ARG A 114 -10.55 -19.04 5.90
N ARG A 115 -9.33 -19.51 5.58
CA ARG A 115 -8.52 -20.33 6.48
C ARG A 115 -8.10 -19.59 7.74
N LEU A 116 -7.62 -18.36 7.59
CA LEU A 116 -7.20 -17.53 8.73
C LEU A 116 -8.38 -17.18 9.62
N LEU A 117 -9.49 -16.72 9.04
CA LEU A 117 -10.70 -16.39 9.80
C LEU A 117 -11.30 -17.62 10.48
N GLY A 118 -11.38 -18.77 9.78
CA GLY A 118 -11.85 -20.02 10.36
C GLY A 118 -11.02 -20.47 11.57
N ALA A 119 -9.69 -20.36 11.47
CA ALA A 119 -8.80 -20.66 12.59
C ALA A 119 -9.01 -19.73 13.78
N HIS A 120 -9.25 -18.43 13.55
CA HIS A 120 -9.53 -17.48 14.63
C HIS A 120 -10.90 -17.69 15.29
N LEU A 121 -11.89 -18.09 14.50
CA LEU A 121 -13.27 -18.27 14.94
C LEU A 121 -13.56 -19.69 15.47
N GLY A 122 -12.63 -20.63 15.31
CA GLY A 122 -12.83 -22.02 15.69
C GLY A 122 -13.85 -22.76 14.82
N VAL A 123 -14.03 -22.33 13.57
CA VAL A 123 -14.97 -22.93 12.60
C VAL A 123 -14.23 -23.40 11.36
N ALA A 124 -14.85 -24.30 10.59
CA ALA A 124 -14.30 -24.69 9.29
C ALA A 124 -14.20 -23.47 8.35
N PRO A 125 -13.18 -23.39 7.47
CA PRO A 125 -13.00 -22.23 6.58
C PRO A 125 -14.24 -21.83 5.78
N ARG A 126 -14.97 -22.81 5.24
CA ARG A 126 -16.24 -22.60 4.52
C ARG A 126 -17.39 -22.15 5.41
N GLY A 127 -17.31 -22.42 6.71
CA GLY A 127 -18.31 -22.03 7.70
C GLY A 127 -18.14 -20.61 8.24
N VAL A 128 -17.11 -19.87 7.80
CA VAL A 128 -16.97 -18.44 8.13
C VAL A 128 -18.13 -17.68 7.49
N THR A 129 -18.82 -16.82 8.24
CA THR A 129 -19.83 -15.90 7.67
C THR A 129 -19.19 -14.53 7.50
N VAL A 130 -19.29 -13.96 6.30
CA VAL A 130 -18.83 -12.60 5.98
C VAL A 130 -20.02 -11.80 5.49
N GLU A 131 -20.23 -10.62 6.06
CA GLU A 131 -21.31 -9.71 5.71
C GLU A 131 -20.74 -8.40 5.14
N ARG A 132 -21.61 -7.56 4.58
CA ARG A 132 -21.26 -6.20 4.14
C ARG A 132 -21.77 -5.20 5.18
N ALA A 133 -20.88 -4.39 5.72
CA ALA A 133 -21.28 -3.29 6.60
C ALA A 133 -22.07 -2.23 5.81
N PRO A 134 -22.93 -1.43 6.47
CA PRO A 134 -23.48 -0.21 5.87
C PRO A 134 -22.36 0.69 5.35
N CYS A 135 -22.51 1.19 4.12
CA CYS A 135 -21.54 2.10 3.53
C CYS A 135 -21.52 3.42 4.32
N PRO A 136 -20.36 3.93 4.76
CA PRO A 136 -20.29 5.22 5.46
C PRO A 136 -20.80 6.42 4.64
N CYS A 137 -20.81 6.30 3.30
CA CYS A 137 -21.20 7.39 2.40
C CYS A 137 -22.72 7.46 2.16
N CYS A 138 -23.42 6.33 2.09
CA CYS A 138 -24.84 6.28 1.70
C CYS A 138 -25.72 5.37 2.58
N GLY A 139 -25.13 4.59 3.50
CA GLY A 139 -25.85 3.68 4.40
C GLY A 139 -26.23 2.32 3.80
N GLU A 140 -26.11 2.12 2.49
CA GLU A 140 -26.49 0.89 1.80
C GLU A 140 -25.54 -0.30 2.12
N PRO A 141 -25.99 -1.56 2.01
CA PRO A 141 -25.25 -2.76 2.45
C PRO A 141 -24.16 -3.19 1.45
N HIS A 142 -23.37 -2.22 0.98
CA HIS A 142 -22.23 -2.43 0.09
C HIS A 142 -20.91 -1.89 0.66
N GLY A 143 -20.88 -1.53 1.94
CA GLY A 143 -19.66 -1.15 2.65
C GLY A 143 -18.67 -2.31 2.77
N ARG A 144 -17.61 -2.14 3.56
CA ARG A 144 -16.54 -3.14 3.67
C ARG A 144 -17.04 -4.52 4.16
N PRO A 145 -16.34 -5.62 3.82
CA PRO A 145 -16.62 -6.92 4.41
C PRO A 145 -16.33 -6.92 5.92
N VAL A 146 -17.19 -7.56 6.71
CA VAL A 146 -17.11 -7.65 8.18
C VAL A 146 -17.54 -9.02 8.68
N LEU A 147 -17.12 -9.36 9.90
CA LEU A 147 -17.65 -10.51 10.64
C LEU A 147 -18.87 -10.08 11.47
N PRO A 148 -19.93 -10.91 11.57
CA PRO A 148 -21.19 -10.53 12.24
C PRO A 148 -21.04 -10.16 13.73
N ASP A 149 -20.08 -10.77 14.44
CA ASP A 149 -19.91 -10.55 15.88
C ASP A 149 -19.16 -9.24 16.22
N GLY A 150 -18.55 -8.60 15.23
CA GLY A 150 -17.77 -7.38 15.37
C GLY A 150 -16.53 -7.50 16.28
N ARG A 151 -16.15 -8.69 16.73
CA ARG A 151 -15.02 -8.92 17.66
C ARG A 151 -13.69 -8.95 16.94
N LEU A 152 -13.71 -9.39 15.68
CA LEU A 152 -12.56 -9.46 14.81
C LEU A 152 -12.83 -8.62 13.57
N HIS A 153 -11.81 -7.84 13.20
CA HIS A 153 -11.76 -7.08 11.97
C HIS A 153 -10.67 -7.67 11.09
N PHE A 154 -10.89 -7.60 9.79
CA PHE A 154 -9.91 -8.03 8.82
C PHE A 154 -9.87 -7.07 7.64
N SER A 155 -8.78 -7.15 6.90
CA SER A 155 -8.63 -6.50 5.62
C SER A 155 -7.79 -7.38 4.72
N LEU A 156 -8.09 -7.34 3.42
CA LEU A 156 -7.41 -8.06 2.38
C LEU A 156 -7.09 -7.06 1.26
N SER A 157 -5.85 -7.09 0.78
CA SER A 157 -5.45 -6.45 -0.47
C SER A 157 -4.60 -7.41 -1.28
N HIS A 158 -4.62 -7.29 -2.60
CA HIS A 158 -3.82 -8.13 -3.48
C HIS A 158 -3.38 -7.35 -4.72
N CYS A 159 -2.16 -7.63 -5.18
CA CYS A 159 -1.58 -7.04 -6.38
C CYS A 159 -0.62 -8.05 -7.01
N GLU A 160 -0.73 -8.26 -8.32
CA GLU A 160 0.17 -9.08 -9.15
C GLU A 160 0.75 -10.36 -8.48
N GLY A 161 -0.11 -11.28 -8.03
CA GLY A 161 0.36 -12.56 -7.47
C GLY A 161 0.74 -12.52 -5.98
N LEU A 162 0.57 -11.39 -5.31
CA LEU A 162 0.72 -11.27 -3.86
C LEU A 162 -0.59 -10.83 -3.22
N SER A 163 -0.90 -11.38 -2.05
CA SER A 163 -2.01 -10.93 -1.21
C SER A 163 -1.52 -10.68 0.21
N LEU A 164 -1.97 -9.58 0.80
CA LEU A 164 -1.73 -9.20 2.18
C LEU A 164 -3.05 -9.23 2.94
N ILE A 165 -3.06 -9.96 4.06
CA ILE A 165 -4.21 -10.07 4.95
C ILE A 165 -3.83 -9.53 6.31
N ALA A 166 -4.69 -8.70 6.90
CA ALA A 166 -4.61 -8.32 8.30
C ALA A 166 -5.79 -8.85 9.09
N VAL A 167 -5.54 -9.22 10.35
CA VAL A 167 -6.56 -9.54 11.35
C VAL A 167 -6.26 -8.78 12.64
N ALA A 168 -7.27 -8.13 13.23
CA ALA A 168 -7.14 -7.32 14.44
C ALA A 168 -8.43 -7.34 15.29
N THR A 169 -8.36 -6.90 16.54
CA THR A 169 -9.54 -6.71 17.42
C THR A 169 -10.17 -5.32 17.30
N THR A 170 -9.65 -4.50 16.39
CA THR A 170 -10.08 -3.13 16.10
C THR A 170 -10.07 -2.92 14.60
N PRO A 171 -10.79 -1.92 14.05
CA PRO A 171 -10.79 -1.65 12.61
C PRO A 171 -9.37 -1.60 12.04
N VAL A 172 -9.15 -2.38 10.98
CA VAL A 172 -7.87 -2.53 10.31
C VAL A 172 -8.04 -2.46 8.80
N GLY A 173 -7.07 -1.87 8.12
CA GLY A 173 -6.94 -1.89 6.68
C GLY A 173 -5.50 -2.24 6.27
N VAL A 174 -5.35 -2.99 5.19
CA VAL A 174 -4.06 -3.23 4.54
C VAL A 174 -4.14 -2.86 3.08
N ASP A 175 -2.99 -2.49 2.55
CA ASP A 175 -2.82 -2.35 1.12
C ASP A 175 -1.46 -2.85 0.65
N ILE A 176 -1.42 -3.37 -0.58
CA ILE A 176 -0.21 -3.81 -1.26
C ILE A 176 -0.35 -3.44 -2.73
N GLU A 177 0.66 -2.76 -3.26
CA GLU A 177 0.67 -2.31 -4.65
C GLU A 177 2.05 -2.51 -5.26
N ARG A 178 2.05 -2.72 -6.58
CA ARG A 178 3.26 -2.67 -7.36
C ARG A 178 3.76 -1.23 -7.47
N ILE A 179 5.08 -1.06 -7.44
CA ILE A 179 5.71 0.22 -7.77
C ILE A 179 5.39 0.54 -9.25
N PRO A 180 4.72 1.67 -9.53
CA PRO A 180 4.31 2.00 -10.88
C PRO A 180 5.50 2.37 -11.77
N ALA A 181 5.28 2.38 -13.08
CA ALA A 181 6.26 2.91 -14.02
C ALA A 181 6.44 4.44 -13.81
N PRO A 182 7.66 4.99 -13.97
CA PRO A 182 7.92 6.41 -13.69
C PRO A 182 7.02 7.41 -14.42
N HIS A 183 6.62 7.11 -15.65
CA HIS A 183 5.78 8.00 -16.46
C HIS A 183 4.35 8.16 -15.92
N LEU A 184 3.87 7.23 -15.09
CA LEU A 184 2.53 7.31 -14.49
C LEU A 184 2.51 8.15 -13.21
N VAL A 185 3.67 8.36 -12.57
CA VAL A 185 3.73 8.93 -11.22
C VAL A 185 3.29 10.39 -11.18
N ALA A 186 3.60 11.18 -12.21
CA ALA A 186 3.31 12.61 -12.20
C ALA A 186 1.80 12.88 -12.13
N GLU A 187 1.02 12.23 -13.01
CA GLU A 187 -0.45 12.35 -13.04
C GLU A 187 -1.08 11.77 -11.77
N LEU A 188 -0.64 10.59 -11.34
CA LEU A 188 -1.17 9.96 -10.15
C LEU A 188 -0.88 10.74 -8.86
N ALA A 189 0.22 11.50 -8.80
CA ALA A 189 0.57 12.28 -7.62
C ALA A 189 -0.35 13.50 -7.41
N GLU A 190 -1.12 13.92 -8.41
CA GLU A 190 -2.03 15.08 -8.29
C GLU A 190 -3.22 14.82 -7.38
N VAL A 191 -3.61 13.55 -7.17
CA VAL A 191 -4.72 13.17 -6.28
C VAL A 191 -4.30 13.07 -4.80
N LEU A 192 -3.00 13.19 -4.52
CA LEU A 192 -2.46 13.10 -3.16
C LEU A 192 -2.67 14.40 -2.38
N HIS A 193 -2.33 14.39 -1.09
CA HIS A 193 -2.34 15.62 -0.31
C HIS A 193 -1.32 16.59 -0.91
N PRO A 194 -1.61 17.91 -1.06
CA PRO A 194 -0.71 18.84 -1.75
C PRO A 194 0.73 18.85 -1.22
N ALA A 195 0.91 18.68 0.10
CA ALA A 195 2.24 18.53 0.70
C ALA A 195 2.98 17.27 0.22
N GLU A 196 2.31 16.12 0.08
CA GLU A 196 2.92 14.89 -0.42
C GLU A 196 3.27 15.05 -1.90
N SER A 197 2.40 15.65 -2.71
CA SER A 197 2.68 15.93 -4.12
C SER A 197 3.93 16.82 -4.27
N ALA A 198 4.06 17.86 -3.43
CA ALA A 198 5.23 18.72 -3.40
C ALA A 198 6.51 17.98 -2.94
N GLU A 199 6.41 17.15 -1.90
CA GLU A 199 7.51 16.31 -1.44
C GLU A 199 7.98 15.33 -2.52
N LEU A 200 7.06 14.66 -3.22
CA LEU A 200 7.37 13.77 -4.33
C LEU A 200 8.04 14.51 -5.50
N ALA A 201 7.54 15.71 -5.83
CA ALA A 201 8.11 16.54 -6.89
C ALA A 201 9.55 16.98 -6.59
N ALA A 202 9.91 17.12 -5.31
CA ALA A 202 11.26 17.46 -4.87
C ALA A 202 12.25 16.29 -4.93
N LEU A 203 11.79 15.04 -5.05
CA LEU A 203 12.66 13.87 -5.17
C LEU A 203 13.29 13.76 -6.56
N ALA A 204 14.46 13.12 -6.61
CA ALA A 204 15.05 12.64 -7.86
C ALA A 204 14.06 11.69 -8.58
N GLN A 205 14.02 11.78 -9.92
CA GLN A 205 12.97 11.13 -10.73
C GLN A 205 12.87 9.61 -10.52
N ASP A 206 14.00 8.96 -10.28
CA ASP A 206 14.12 7.52 -10.02
C ASP A 206 13.55 7.09 -8.66
N LEU A 207 13.49 7.99 -7.68
CA LEU A 207 12.96 7.72 -6.35
C LEU A 207 11.44 7.93 -6.24
N ARG A 208 10.85 8.70 -7.15
CA ARG A 208 9.42 9.08 -7.12
C ARG A 208 8.48 7.88 -7.15
N PRO A 209 8.67 6.84 -7.99
CA PRO A 209 7.72 5.73 -8.07
C PRO A 209 7.57 4.96 -6.76
N ALA A 210 8.69 4.68 -6.10
CA ALA A 210 8.67 3.99 -4.81
C ALA A 210 8.07 4.86 -3.71
N ALA A 211 8.35 6.16 -3.71
CA ALA A 211 7.74 7.11 -2.78
C ALA A 211 6.22 7.24 -2.99
N PHE A 212 5.77 7.31 -4.24
CA PHE A 212 4.36 7.31 -4.60
C PHE A 212 3.64 6.06 -4.10
N ALA A 213 4.13 4.87 -4.47
CA ALA A 213 3.51 3.62 -4.04
C ALA A 213 3.44 3.49 -2.51
N ARG A 214 4.43 4.03 -1.79
CA ARG A 214 4.43 4.09 -0.33
C ARG A 214 3.33 5.01 0.22
N VAL A 215 3.18 6.23 -0.32
CA VAL A 215 2.08 7.12 0.08
C VAL A 215 0.72 6.51 -0.24
N TRP A 216 0.59 5.97 -1.45
CA TRP A 216 -0.64 5.40 -1.95
C TRP A 216 -1.12 4.24 -1.07
N THR A 217 -0.24 3.27 -0.81
CA THR A 217 -0.57 2.11 0.03
C THR A 217 -0.91 2.52 1.47
N ARG A 218 -0.23 3.53 2.02
CA ARG A 218 -0.57 4.11 3.34
C ARG A 218 -1.98 4.68 3.37
N LYS A 219 -2.36 5.46 2.35
CA LYS A 219 -3.71 6.04 2.23
C LYS A 219 -4.76 4.96 2.06
N GLU A 220 -4.56 4.03 1.13
CA GLU A 220 -5.50 2.93 0.88
C GLU A 220 -5.68 2.04 2.11
N ALA A 221 -4.59 1.72 2.82
CA ALA A 221 -4.68 0.99 4.08
C ALA A 221 -5.53 1.75 5.11
N TYR A 222 -5.33 3.06 5.24
CA TYR A 222 -6.16 3.89 6.13
C TYR A 222 -7.63 3.94 5.71
N LEU A 223 -7.92 4.16 4.42
CA LEU A 223 -9.29 4.23 3.88
C LEU A 223 -10.03 2.89 3.97
N LYS A 224 -9.34 1.77 3.78
CA LYS A 224 -9.87 0.43 4.03
C LYS A 224 -10.15 0.22 5.52
N GLY A 225 -9.28 0.73 6.39
CA GLY A 225 -9.44 0.69 7.84
C GLY A 225 -10.66 1.46 8.34
N THR A 226 -10.90 2.66 7.82
CA THR A 226 -12.08 3.48 8.17
C THR A 226 -13.37 2.91 7.59
N GLY A 227 -13.27 2.14 6.49
CA GLY A 227 -14.40 1.51 5.81
C GLY A 227 -15.10 2.41 4.78
N VAL A 228 -14.56 3.62 4.55
CA VAL A 228 -15.08 4.56 3.54
C VAL A 228 -14.68 4.11 2.12
N GLY A 229 -13.52 3.47 1.99
CA GLY A 229 -13.02 2.95 0.69
C GLY A 229 -12.69 4.06 -0.32
N LEU A 230 -12.69 3.70 -1.60
CA LEU A 230 -12.34 4.56 -2.75
C LEU A 230 -13.25 5.78 -2.97
N GLY A 231 -14.33 5.91 -2.20
CA GLY A 231 -15.21 7.09 -2.25
C GLY A 231 -14.68 8.28 -1.44
N ALA A 232 -13.61 8.09 -0.67
CA ALA A 232 -12.95 9.16 0.06
C ALA A 232 -11.93 9.89 -0.82
N ASP A 233 -11.79 11.20 -0.60
CA ASP A 233 -10.78 12.02 -1.24
C ASP A 233 -9.38 11.67 -0.69
N PRO A 234 -8.46 11.09 -1.50
CA PRO A 234 -7.12 10.76 -1.06
C PRO A 234 -6.30 12.00 -0.69
N SER A 235 -6.70 13.20 -1.09
CA SER A 235 -5.99 14.44 -0.79
C SER A 235 -6.26 14.97 0.63
N ALA A 236 -7.29 14.45 1.32
CA ALA A 236 -7.75 14.99 2.59
C ALA A 236 -6.75 14.80 3.75
N GLU A 237 -6.10 13.64 3.83
CA GLU A 237 -5.27 13.27 4.98
C GLU A 237 -3.80 13.12 4.58
N TYR A 238 -2.91 13.83 5.28
CA TYR A 238 -1.46 13.68 5.11
C TYR A 238 -0.96 12.44 5.86
N VAL A 239 -0.34 11.49 5.14
CA VAL A 239 0.26 10.27 5.69
C VAL A 239 1.79 10.22 5.56
N GLY A 240 2.37 11.27 4.96
CA GLY A 240 3.80 11.45 4.78
C GLY A 240 4.35 10.66 3.59
N SER A 241 5.24 11.30 2.82
CA SER A 241 5.97 10.64 1.73
C SER A 241 7.30 10.03 2.17
N GLY A 242 7.82 10.43 3.32
CA GLY A 242 9.12 9.98 3.86
C GLY A 242 9.15 8.53 4.37
N PRO A 243 10.31 8.08 4.89
CA PRO A 243 10.50 6.72 5.40
C PRO A 243 9.71 6.42 6.68
N VAL A 244 9.29 7.45 7.42
CA VAL A 244 8.44 7.33 8.61
C VAL A 244 7.03 7.79 8.24
N PRO A 245 5.99 6.96 8.44
CA PRO A 245 4.60 7.37 8.18
C PRO A 245 4.13 8.40 9.21
N THR A 246 3.24 9.28 8.79
CA THR A 246 2.42 10.11 9.69
C THR A 246 1.05 9.47 9.81
N ALA A 247 0.65 9.06 11.01
CA ALA A 247 -0.65 8.41 11.21
C ALA A 247 -1.74 9.46 11.49
N PRO A 248 -2.92 9.35 10.84
CA PRO A 248 -4.09 10.15 11.20
C PRO A 248 -4.49 9.96 12.68
N PRO A 249 -5.16 10.94 13.32
CA PRO A 249 -5.55 10.87 14.72
C PRO A 249 -6.36 9.60 15.06
N GLY A 250 -5.95 8.89 16.13
CA GLY A 250 -6.62 7.65 16.56
C GLY A 250 -6.21 6.41 15.77
N TRP A 251 -5.25 6.51 14.85
CA TRP A 251 -4.73 5.39 14.07
C TRP A 251 -3.26 5.13 14.33
N LEU A 252 -2.87 3.87 14.17
CA LEU A 252 -1.51 3.47 13.85
C LEU A 252 -1.42 3.27 12.34
N LEU A 253 -0.31 3.68 11.77
CA LEU A 253 0.02 3.48 10.37
C LEU A 253 1.48 3.00 10.29
N ALA A 254 1.71 1.91 9.56
CA ALA A 254 3.04 1.32 9.42
C ALA A 254 3.22 0.72 8.04
N ASP A 255 4.44 0.80 7.52
CA ASP A 255 4.84 0.12 6.29
C ASP A 255 5.07 -1.38 6.58
N VAL A 256 4.77 -2.22 5.59
CA VAL A 256 4.86 -3.68 5.69
C VAL A 256 5.94 -4.19 4.75
N ALA A 257 6.81 -5.06 5.25
CA ALA A 257 7.86 -5.70 4.47
C ALA A 257 7.25 -6.67 3.45
N VAL A 258 7.47 -6.41 2.17
CA VAL A 258 6.98 -7.20 1.03
C VAL A 258 8.10 -7.45 0.01
N PRO A 259 7.94 -8.42 -0.92
CA PRO A 259 8.90 -8.66 -1.99
C PRO A 259 9.23 -7.38 -2.79
N SER A 260 10.44 -7.34 -3.35
CA SER A 260 10.90 -6.21 -4.17
C SER A 260 9.95 -5.90 -5.32
N GLY A 261 9.85 -4.62 -5.68
CA GLY A 261 8.92 -4.15 -6.72
C GLY A 261 7.52 -3.84 -6.20
N HIS A 262 7.26 -4.04 -4.90
CA HIS A 262 6.00 -3.72 -4.25
C HIS A 262 6.21 -2.79 -3.06
N GLN A 263 5.15 -2.09 -2.68
CA GLN A 263 4.99 -1.39 -1.40
C GLN A 263 3.75 -1.90 -0.71
N ALA A 264 3.73 -1.82 0.62
CA ALA A 264 2.57 -2.21 1.40
C ALA A 264 2.51 -1.45 2.71
N ALA A 265 1.28 -1.28 3.22
CA ALA A 265 1.04 -0.63 4.49
C ALA A 265 -0.12 -1.29 5.25
N VAL A 266 -0.17 -1.04 6.55
CA VAL A 266 -1.28 -1.38 7.43
C VAL A 266 -1.68 -0.16 8.26
N ALA A 267 -2.98 0.05 8.39
CA ALA A 267 -3.57 1.01 9.31
C ALA A 267 -4.46 0.29 10.33
N VAL A 268 -4.30 0.57 11.62
CA VAL A 268 -5.09 -0.03 12.70
C VAL A 268 -5.57 1.03 13.68
N ARG A 269 -6.85 1.00 14.04
CA ARG A 269 -7.41 1.92 15.04
C ARG A 269 -6.82 1.62 16.43
N ARG A 270 -6.48 2.68 17.18
CA ARG A 270 -6.00 2.59 18.57
C ARG A 270 -7.12 2.29 19.55
#